data_AF-A0A4U8SJ15-F1
#
_entry.id   AF-A0A4U8SJ15-F1
#
_cell.length_a   1.000
_cell.length_b   1.000
_cell.length_c   1.000
_cell.angle_alpha   90.00
_cell.angle_beta   90.00
_cell.angle_gamma   90.00
#
_symmetry.space_group_name_H-M   'P 1'
#
loop_
_entity.id
_entity.type
_entity.pdbx_description
1 polymer ?
#
loop_
_entity_poly.entity_id
_entity_poly.type
_entity_poly.pdbx_seq_one_letter_code
_entity_poly.pdbx_strand_id
1 'polypeptide(L)'
;MAVSFHGEWVSSAALDFAKAQKFESTNAAEVLSDLQSKFKDLNINGGGGQGTNNLTIAPNILQQMATNKEAREKYEALIYDINETIKSQPITTLTGGKIKASGFIIDEDGGLSSWAISESGSKKEEKSFVEKLMESLKEIQKEQETKAKKAKEEEMKEKAKEKEKISIEIKSKSLLDIES
;
A
#
# COMPACT_ATOMS: atom_id res chain seq x y z
N MET A 1 6.17 8.15 -8.00
CA MET A 1 5.03 8.20 -8.94
C MET A 1 4.27 6.90 -8.73
N ALA A 2 2.94 6.94 -8.65
CA ALA A 2 2.19 5.69 -8.57
C ALA A 2 2.52 4.84 -9.80
N VAL A 3 2.71 3.52 -9.62
CA VAL A 3 3.07 2.61 -10.72
C VAL A 3 1.85 1.79 -11.08
N SER A 4 1.51 1.76 -12.37
CA SER A 4 0.45 0.88 -12.85
C SER A 4 0.99 -0.54 -13.03
N PHE A 5 0.28 -1.51 -12.49
CA PHE A 5 0.53 -2.94 -12.63
C PHE A 5 -0.79 -3.65 -12.89
N HIS A 6 -0.93 -4.32 -14.05
CA HIS A 6 -2.18 -4.98 -14.45
C HIS A 6 -3.45 -4.10 -14.38
N GLY A 7 -3.31 -2.78 -14.56
CA GLY A 7 -4.43 -1.83 -14.45
C GLY A 7 -4.71 -1.33 -13.02
N GLU A 8 -4.08 -1.94 -12.01
CA GLU A 8 -4.03 -1.47 -10.62
C GLU A 8 -2.94 -0.40 -10.47
N TRP A 9 -3.15 0.59 -9.61
CA TRP A 9 -2.11 1.54 -9.24
C TRP A 9 -1.62 1.24 -7.83
N VAL A 10 -0.35 1.50 -7.53
CA VAL A 10 0.18 1.41 -6.15
C VAL A 10 0.79 2.73 -5.73
N SER A 11 0.65 3.08 -4.46
CA SER A 11 1.17 4.31 -3.91
C SER A 11 2.70 4.32 -3.91
N SER A 12 3.30 5.53 -3.96
CA SER A 12 4.76 5.64 -3.88
C SER A 12 5.30 5.12 -2.54
N ALA A 13 4.55 5.29 -1.45
CA ALA A 13 4.94 4.83 -0.13
C ALA A 13 4.91 3.30 -0.05
N ALA A 14 3.89 2.67 -0.62
CA ALA A 14 3.80 1.22 -0.70
C ALA A 14 4.94 0.60 -1.52
N LEU A 15 5.30 1.25 -2.63
CA LEU A 15 6.40 0.81 -3.47
C LEU A 15 7.77 1.01 -2.81
N ASP A 16 7.97 2.13 -2.10
CA ASP A 16 9.18 2.38 -1.31
C ASP A 16 9.27 1.37 -0.13
N PHE A 17 8.15 1.06 0.53
CA PHE A 17 8.06 0.01 1.55
C PHE A 17 8.47 -1.35 0.97
N ALA A 18 7.85 -1.78 -0.13
CA ALA A 18 8.13 -3.07 -0.74
C ALA A 18 9.60 -3.18 -1.19
N LYS A 19 10.19 -2.13 -1.76
CA LYS A 19 11.60 -2.12 -2.15
C LYS A 19 12.58 -2.19 -0.97
N ALA A 20 12.19 -1.68 0.20
CA ALA A 20 12.99 -1.77 1.40
C ALA A 20 13.00 -3.19 2.00
N GLN A 21 12.08 -4.06 1.57
CA GLN A 21 11.97 -5.42 2.07
C GLN A 21 12.99 -6.35 1.44
N LYS A 22 13.45 -7.30 2.25
CA LYS A 22 14.22 -8.46 1.76
C LYS A 22 13.26 -9.61 1.53
N PHE A 23 13.30 -10.16 0.34
CA PHE A 23 12.45 -11.29 -0.05
C PHE A 23 13.29 -12.56 -0.01
N GLU A 24 13.26 -13.24 1.14
CA GLU A 24 13.99 -14.49 1.37
C GLU A 24 13.10 -15.73 1.16
N SER A 25 11.79 -15.54 0.94
CA SER A 25 10.83 -16.63 0.75
C SER A 25 11.09 -17.38 -0.57
N THR A 26 11.16 -18.70 -0.49
CA THR A 26 11.53 -19.57 -1.62
C THR A 26 10.34 -20.23 -2.30
N ASN A 27 9.17 -20.21 -1.66
CA ASN A 27 7.95 -20.84 -2.17
C ASN A 27 6.68 -20.08 -1.74
N ALA A 28 5.54 -20.43 -2.35
CA ALA A 28 4.25 -19.76 -2.14
C ALA A 28 3.76 -19.80 -0.68
N ALA A 29 4.05 -20.87 0.07
CA ALA A 29 3.62 -21.00 1.46
C ALA A 29 4.43 -20.09 2.40
N GLU A 30 5.74 -19.98 2.18
CA GLU A 30 6.60 -19.03 2.89
C GLU A 30 6.21 -17.60 2.56
N VAL A 31 5.91 -17.30 1.30
CA VAL A 31 5.39 -16.02 0.83
C VAL A 31 4.10 -15.65 1.56
N LEU A 32 3.15 -16.58 1.67
CA LEU A 32 1.88 -16.37 2.37
C LEU A 32 2.09 -16.11 3.86
N SER A 33 2.95 -16.91 4.51
CA SER A 33 3.26 -16.78 5.94
C SER A 33 3.95 -15.45 6.24
N ASP A 34 4.87 -15.03 5.38
CA ASP A 34 5.54 -13.72 5.47
C ASP A 34 4.52 -12.58 5.38
N LEU A 35 3.61 -12.62 4.41
CA LEU A 35 2.55 -11.62 4.26
C LEU A 35 1.63 -11.57 5.50
N GLN A 36 1.20 -12.72 6.01
CA GLN A 36 0.37 -12.79 7.22
C GLN A 36 1.08 -12.21 8.45
N SER A 37 2.39 -12.42 8.56
CA SER A 37 3.19 -11.88 9.66
C SER A 37 3.36 -10.36 9.59
N LYS A 38 3.50 -9.82 8.37
CA LYS A 38 3.67 -8.39 8.08
C LYS A 38 2.37 -7.60 8.21
N PHE A 39 1.28 -8.16 7.68
CA PHE A 39 -0.03 -7.53 7.65
C PHE A 39 -1.00 -8.21 8.61
N LYS A 40 -0.73 -8.09 9.91
CA LYS A 40 -1.52 -8.74 10.98
C LYS A 40 -2.97 -8.27 11.04
N ASP A 41 -3.23 -7.07 10.54
CA ASP A 41 -4.58 -6.51 10.46
C ASP A 41 -5.38 -7.12 9.30
N LEU A 42 -4.73 -7.82 8.36
CA LEU A 42 -5.38 -8.51 7.25
C LEU A 42 -5.57 -9.99 7.56
N ASN A 43 -6.77 -10.49 7.26
CA ASN A 43 -7.06 -11.91 7.20
C ASN A 43 -6.70 -12.45 5.81
N ILE A 44 -5.39 -12.66 5.57
CA ILE A 44 -4.89 -13.14 4.28
C ILE A 44 -5.24 -14.62 4.10
N ASN A 45 -5.85 -14.91 2.95
CA ASN A 45 -6.52 -16.17 2.60
C ASN A 45 -7.72 -16.50 3.52
N GLY A 46 -8.33 -15.47 4.10
CA GLY A 46 -9.57 -15.55 4.87
C GLY A 46 -10.79 -15.73 3.99
N GLY A 47 -11.31 -16.96 3.89
CA GLY A 47 -12.48 -17.30 3.11
C GLY A 47 -13.79 -16.69 3.63
N GLY A 48 -14.12 -15.48 3.17
CA GLY A 48 -15.42 -15.15 2.58
C GLY A 48 -16.70 -15.11 3.43
N GLY A 49 -16.66 -15.29 4.75
CA GLY A 49 -17.90 -15.38 5.56
C GLY A 49 -18.09 -14.36 6.67
N GLN A 50 -16.99 -13.84 7.23
CA GLN A 50 -16.98 -13.00 8.42
C GLN A 50 -15.77 -12.04 8.40
N GLY A 51 -15.91 -10.89 9.04
CA GLY A 51 -14.84 -9.89 9.16
C GLY A 51 -14.72 -8.98 7.94
N THR A 52 -14.26 -7.75 8.13
CA THR A 52 -14.17 -6.73 7.07
C THR A 52 -12.77 -6.60 6.47
N ASN A 53 -11.82 -7.33 7.01
CA ASN A 53 -10.39 -7.25 6.73
C ASN A 53 -9.87 -8.44 5.90
N ASN A 54 -10.72 -9.06 5.09
CA ASN A 54 -10.33 -10.24 4.32
C ASN A 54 -9.54 -9.87 3.08
N LEU A 55 -8.49 -10.63 2.79
CA LEU A 55 -7.75 -10.55 1.53
C LEU A 55 -7.55 -11.96 1.00
N THR A 56 -8.04 -12.25 -0.21
CA THR A 56 -7.77 -13.52 -0.89
C THR A 56 -6.74 -13.27 -1.99
N ILE A 57 -5.75 -14.16 -2.10
CA ILE A 57 -4.70 -14.07 -3.12
C ILE A 57 -4.68 -15.39 -3.87
N ALA A 58 -4.79 -15.32 -5.19
CA ALA A 58 -4.74 -16.52 -6.01
C ALA A 58 -3.40 -17.28 -5.84
N PRO A 59 -3.40 -18.63 -5.81
CA PRO A 59 -2.18 -19.41 -5.55
C PRO A 59 -1.06 -19.18 -6.56
N ASN A 60 -1.41 -18.98 -7.83
CA ASN A 60 -0.46 -18.67 -8.90
C ASN A 60 0.24 -17.32 -8.67
N ILE A 61 -0.44 -16.34 -8.08
CA ILE A 61 0.15 -15.06 -7.70
C ILE A 61 1.15 -15.23 -6.56
N LEU A 62 0.81 -16.02 -5.54
CA LEU A 62 1.76 -16.35 -4.46
C LEU A 62 3.02 -17.06 -5.01
N GLN A 63 2.86 -17.91 -6.02
CA GLN A 63 3.97 -18.55 -6.71
C GLN A 63 4.81 -17.56 -7.54
N GLN A 64 4.18 -16.61 -8.23
CA GLN A 64 4.88 -15.52 -8.92
C GLN A 64 5.67 -14.65 -7.94
N MET A 65 5.10 -14.32 -6.79
CA MET A 65 5.79 -13.59 -5.72
C MET A 65 7.00 -14.34 -5.17
N ALA A 66 6.98 -15.68 -5.15
CA ALA A 66 8.14 -16.47 -4.70
C ALA A 66 9.25 -16.55 -5.76
N THR A 67 8.88 -16.56 -7.04
CA THR A 67 9.83 -16.79 -8.15
C THR A 67 10.34 -15.49 -8.79
N ASN A 68 9.59 -14.40 -8.67
CA ASN A 68 9.89 -13.13 -9.31
C ASN A 68 9.84 -11.99 -8.28
N LYS A 69 11.03 -11.42 -8.02
CA LYS A 69 11.21 -10.29 -7.09
C LYS A 69 10.41 -9.04 -7.49
N GLU A 70 10.32 -8.73 -8.78
CA GLU A 70 9.56 -7.57 -9.25
C GLU A 70 8.06 -7.78 -9.04
N ALA A 71 7.56 -8.99 -9.28
CA ALA A 71 6.17 -9.34 -8.96
C ALA A 71 5.92 -9.24 -7.44
N ARG A 72 6.84 -9.75 -6.62
CA ARG A 72 6.77 -9.65 -5.16
C ARG A 72 6.66 -8.21 -4.69
N GLU A 73 7.54 -7.33 -5.20
CA GLU A 73 7.53 -5.91 -4.86
C GLU A 73 6.18 -5.26 -5.18
N LYS A 74 5.63 -5.54 -6.37
CA LYS A 74 4.38 -4.92 -6.81
C LYS A 74 3.18 -5.42 -6.02
N TYR A 75 3.05 -6.73 -5.81
CA TYR A 75 1.95 -7.28 -5.04
C TYR A 75 2.07 -6.92 -3.55
N GLU A 76 3.26 -6.88 -2.97
CA GLU A 76 3.42 -6.45 -1.56
C GLU A 76 3.08 -4.96 -1.38
N ALA A 77 3.41 -4.12 -2.36
CA ALA A 77 2.95 -2.73 -2.39
C ALA A 77 1.42 -2.64 -2.48
N LEU A 78 0.79 -3.43 -3.35
CA LEU A 78 -0.67 -3.46 -3.45
C LEU A 78 -1.33 -3.88 -2.12
N ILE A 79 -0.79 -4.93 -1.48
CA ILE A 79 -1.27 -5.42 -0.18
C ILE A 79 -1.11 -4.36 0.91
N TYR A 80 -0.03 -3.57 0.87
CA TYR A 80 0.16 -2.44 1.78
C TYR A 80 -0.96 -1.41 1.63
N ASP A 81 -1.28 -0.98 0.40
CA ASP A 81 -2.35 -0.01 0.18
C ASP A 81 -3.73 -0.57 0.61
N ILE A 82 -3.99 -1.86 0.37
CA ILE A 82 -5.19 -2.57 0.85
C ILE A 82 -5.27 -2.55 2.38
N ASN A 83 -4.16 -2.84 3.06
CA ASN A 83 -4.08 -2.81 4.52
C ASN A 83 -4.41 -1.43 5.08
N GLU A 84 -3.85 -0.37 4.50
CA GLU A 84 -4.16 1.00 4.92
C GLU A 84 -5.61 1.38 4.62
N THR A 85 -6.16 0.92 3.49
CA THR A 85 -7.57 1.13 3.13
C THR A 85 -8.50 0.53 4.18
N ILE A 86 -8.29 -0.74 4.54
CA ILE A 86 -9.11 -1.45 5.52
C ILE A 86 -9.06 -0.79 6.91
N LYS A 87 -7.89 -0.28 7.33
CA LYS A 87 -7.76 0.46 8.60
C LYS A 87 -8.59 1.75 8.63
N SER A 88 -8.73 2.41 7.49
CA SER A 88 -9.48 3.67 7.34
C SER A 88 -10.96 3.46 7.00
N GLN A 89 -11.37 2.22 6.77
CA GLN A 89 -12.69 1.90 6.21
C GLN A 89 -13.82 2.08 7.24
N PRO A 90 -14.93 2.76 6.87
CA PRO A 90 -16.12 2.78 7.70
C PRO A 90 -16.78 1.38 7.72
N ILE A 91 -17.18 0.93 8.91
CA ILE A 91 -17.83 -0.38 9.13
C ILE A 91 -19.33 -0.35 8.73
N THR A 92 -19.85 0.82 8.35
CA THR A 92 -21.24 1.05 7.99
C THR A 92 -21.41 1.45 6.53
N THR A 93 -22.50 1.01 5.92
CA THR A 93 -22.90 1.43 4.57
C THR A 93 -23.42 2.87 4.56
N LEU A 94 -23.53 3.47 3.36
CA LEU A 94 -24.09 4.80 3.15
C LEU A 94 -25.49 5.00 3.74
N THR A 95 -26.26 3.93 3.81
CA THR A 95 -27.67 3.88 4.23
C THR A 95 -27.82 3.44 5.69
N GLY A 96 -26.71 3.24 6.42
CA GLY A 96 -26.70 2.82 7.83
C GLY A 96 -26.82 1.31 8.04
N GLY A 97 -26.90 0.50 6.98
CA GLY A 97 -26.81 -0.96 7.05
C GLY A 97 -25.42 -1.44 7.51
N LYS A 98 -25.39 -2.56 8.22
CA LYS A 98 -24.15 -3.17 8.73
C LYS A 98 -23.53 -4.11 7.69
N ILE A 99 -22.23 -3.95 7.45
CA ILE A 99 -21.45 -4.92 6.68
C ILE A 99 -21.01 -6.04 7.61
N LYS A 100 -21.37 -7.28 7.24
CA LYS A 100 -21.01 -8.49 7.97
C LYS A 100 -19.63 -9.00 7.59
N ALA A 101 -19.30 -8.88 6.30
CA ALA A 101 -17.99 -9.22 5.80
C ALA A 101 -17.63 -8.38 4.58
N SER A 102 -16.35 -8.10 4.42
CA SER A 102 -15.81 -7.49 3.21
C SER A 102 -14.37 -7.89 3.01
N GLY A 103 -13.89 -7.70 1.79
CA GLY A 103 -12.51 -7.94 1.48
C GLY A 103 -12.14 -7.64 0.04
N PHE A 104 -10.89 -7.93 -0.25
CA PHE A 104 -10.30 -7.84 -1.57
C PHE A 104 -9.88 -9.23 -2.06
N ILE A 105 -9.84 -9.39 -3.37
CA ILE A 105 -9.39 -10.59 -4.06
C ILE A 105 -8.38 -10.15 -5.11
N ILE A 106 -7.16 -10.67 -5.02
CA ILE A 106 -6.20 -10.64 -6.10
C ILE A 106 -6.41 -11.92 -6.90
N ASP A 107 -6.97 -11.77 -8.09
CA ASP A 107 -7.38 -12.87 -8.97
C ASP A 107 -6.17 -13.47 -9.71
N GLU A 108 -6.38 -14.57 -10.42
CA GLU A 108 -5.33 -15.31 -11.13
C GLU A 108 -4.67 -14.49 -12.24
N ASP A 109 -5.37 -13.51 -12.81
CA ASP A 109 -4.84 -12.57 -13.80
C ASP A 109 -4.05 -11.41 -13.17
N GLY A 110 -3.98 -11.35 -11.83
CA GLY A 110 -3.34 -10.28 -11.08
C GLY A 110 -4.21 -9.03 -10.91
N GLY A 111 -5.47 -9.07 -11.37
CA GLY A 111 -6.43 -8.00 -11.15
C GLY A 111 -6.92 -7.95 -9.70
N LEU A 112 -7.27 -6.76 -9.22
CA LEU A 112 -7.91 -6.61 -7.91
C LEU A 112 -9.43 -6.47 -8.08
N SER A 113 -10.15 -7.24 -7.29
CA SER A 113 -11.58 -7.06 -7.10
C SER A 113 -11.88 -6.93 -5.62
N SER A 114 -13.02 -6.32 -5.29
CA SER A 114 -13.51 -6.22 -3.91
C SER A 114 -14.93 -6.74 -3.82
N TRP A 115 -15.27 -7.23 -2.63
CA TRP A 115 -16.56 -7.81 -2.34
C TRP A 115 -17.02 -7.40 -0.94
N ALA A 116 -18.33 -7.45 -0.73
CA ALA A 116 -18.95 -7.19 0.56
C ALA A 116 -20.22 -8.02 0.73
N ILE A 117 -20.51 -8.37 1.97
CA ILE A 117 -21.71 -9.07 2.41
C ILE A 117 -22.38 -8.19 3.47
N SER A 118 -23.60 -7.76 3.18
CA SER A 118 -24.42 -6.99 4.12
C SER A 118 -25.30 -7.90 4.98
N GLU A 119 -25.67 -7.47 6.18
CA GLU A 119 -26.59 -8.22 7.06
C GLU A 119 -27.97 -8.41 6.39
N SER A 120 -28.44 -7.42 5.65
CA SER A 120 -29.75 -7.41 4.97
C SER A 120 -29.77 -8.11 3.61
N GLY A 121 -28.61 -8.53 3.07
CA GLY A 121 -28.49 -9.09 1.71
C GLY A 121 -28.82 -8.10 0.59
N SER A 122 -28.77 -6.80 0.87
CA SER A 122 -29.07 -5.73 -0.08
C SER A 122 -27.94 -5.57 -1.09
N LYS A 123 -28.07 -6.18 -2.26
CA LYS A 123 -27.09 -6.04 -3.37
C LYS A 123 -26.74 -4.59 -3.73
N LYS A 124 -27.67 -3.64 -3.53
CA LYS A 124 -27.42 -2.21 -3.77
C LYS A 124 -26.46 -1.61 -2.73
N GLU A 125 -26.63 -1.96 -1.46
CA GLU A 125 -25.75 -1.50 -0.38
C GLU A 125 -24.36 -2.13 -0.52
N GLU A 126 -24.29 -3.41 -0.90
CA GLU A 126 -23.04 -4.12 -1.16
C GLU A 126 -22.26 -3.50 -2.32
N LYS A 127 -22.90 -3.22 -3.46
CA LYS A 127 -22.25 -2.55 -4.59
C LYS A 127 -21.73 -1.17 -4.21
N SER A 128 -22.56 -0.35 -3.57
CA SER A 128 -22.15 0.99 -3.16
C SER A 128 -20.97 0.98 -2.18
N PHE A 129 -20.94 -0.01 -1.29
CA PHE A 129 -19.84 -0.19 -0.36
C PHE A 129 -18.55 -0.66 -1.07
N VAL A 130 -18.67 -1.60 -2.00
CA VAL A 130 -17.57 -2.08 -2.85
C VAL A 130 -16.98 -0.94 -3.69
N GLU A 131 -17.84 -0.10 -4.29
CA GLU A 131 -17.41 1.08 -5.05
C GLU A 131 -16.64 2.06 -4.16
N LYS A 132 -17.17 2.36 -2.96
CA LYS A 132 -16.49 3.21 -1.98
C LYS A 132 -15.16 2.63 -1.52
N LEU A 133 -15.12 1.33 -1.30
CA LEU A 133 -13.91 0.65 -0.87
C LEU A 133 -12.80 0.78 -1.93
N MET A 134 -13.16 0.62 -3.20
CA MET A 134 -12.24 0.85 -4.32
C MET A 134 -11.87 2.32 -4.49
N GLU A 135 -12.80 3.24 -4.24
CA GLU A 135 -12.53 4.68 -4.28
C GLU A 135 -11.55 5.09 -3.17
N SER A 136 -11.75 4.62 -1.93
CA SER A 136 -10.85 4.87 -0.81
C SER A 136 -9.44 4.32 -1.06
N LEU A 137 -9.33 3.13 -1.68
CA LEU A 137 -8.03 2.57 -2.08
C LEU A 137 -7.31 3.51 -3.07
N LYS A 138 -8.03 3.99 -4.09
CA LYS A 138 -7.48 4.94 -5.09
C LYS A 138 -7.13 6.29 -4.48
N GLU A 139 -7.93 6.77 -3.54
CA GLU A 139 -7.65 8.02 -2.81
C GLU A 139 -6.38 7.90 -1.96
N ILE A 140 -6.21 6.81 -1.21
CA ILE A 140 -4.98 6.55 -0.45
C ILE A 140 -3.79 6.50 -1.39
N GLN A 141 -3.91 5.80 -2.53
CA GLN A 141 -2.84 5.73 -3.52
C GLN A 141 -2.40 7.10 -4.03
N LYS A 142 -3.37 7.96 -4.34
CA LYS A 142 -3.14 9.32 -4.84
C LYS A 142 -2.64 10.26 -3.75
N GLU A 143 -3.22 10.22 -2.57
CA GLU A 143 -2.84 11.06 -1.44
C GLU A 143 -1.40 10.73 -1.00
N GLN A 144 -1.07 9.45 -0.82
CA GLN A 144 0.27 9.01 -0.46
C GLN A 144 1.30 9.38 -1.53
N GLU A 145 0.92 9.37 -2.82
CA GLU A 145 1.80 9.91 -3.87
C GLU A 145 2.07 11.41 -3.69
N THR A 146 1.03 12.21 -3.44
CA THR A 146 1.20 13.66 -3.25
C THR A 146 2.00 13.99 -1.99
N LYS A 147 1.77 13.25 -0.90
CA LYS A 147 2.54 13.38 0.35
C LYS A 147 4.00 12.98 0.15
N ALA A 148 4.27 11.86 -0.51
CA ALA A 148 5.63 11.43 -0.81
C ALA A 148 6.38 12.44 -1.71
N LYS A 149 5.69 13.05 -2.69
CA LYS A 149 6.27 14.12 -3.52
C LYS A 149 6.61 15.36 -2.70
N LYS A 150 5.68 15.83 -1.86
CA LYS A 150 5.90 17.00 -0.98
C LYS A 150 7.03 16.75 0.02
N ALA A 151 7.06 15.59 0.66
CA ALA A 151 8.13 15.23 1.60
C ALA A 151 9.50 15.19 0.93
N LYS A 152 9.62 14.60 -0.28
CA LYS A 152 10.88 14.59 -1.05
C LYS A 152 11.30 16.01 -1.47
N GLU A 153 10.35 16.89 -1.80
CA GLU A 153 10.64 18.29 -2.13
C GLU A 153 11.12 19.09 -0.91
N GLU A 154 10.48 18.92 0.25
CA GLU A 154 10.90 19.54 1.50
C GLU A 154 12.28 19.06 1.95
N GLU A 155 12.54 17.75 1.90
CA GLU A 155 13.85 17.18 2.26
C GLU A 155 14.96 17.66 1.30
N MET A 156 14.67 17.81 0.01
CA MET A 156 15.62 18.42 -0.95
C MET A 156 15.89 19.90 -0.63
N LYS A 157 14.87 20.66 -0.24
CA LYS A 157 15.03 22.06 0.18
C LYS A 157 15.83 22.18 1.47
N GLU A 158 15.63 21.28 2.43
CA GLU A 158 16.43 21.25 3.67
C GLU A 158 17.89 20.88 3.40
N LYS A 159 18.15 19.82 2.62
CA LYS A 159 19.52 19.44 2.24
C LYS A 159 20.22 20.53 1.42
N ALA A 160 19.50 21.27 0.58
CA ALA A 160 20.05 22.42 -0.15
C ALA A 160 20.44 23.56 0.81
N LYS A 161 19.58 23.90 1.77
CA LYS A 161 19.87 24.90 2.80
C LYS A 161 21.03 24.50 3.70
N GLU A 162 21.14 23.22 4.06
CA GLU A 162 22.23 22.70 4.87
C GLU A 162 23.57 22.78 4.11
N LYS A 163 23.59 22.38 2.84
CA LYS A 163 24.78 22.53 1.97
C LYS A 163 25.19 24.00 1.79
N GLU A 164 24.23 24.90 1.65
CA GLU A 164 24.50 26.34 1.53
C GLU A 164 25.12 26.90 2.82
N LYS A 165 24.58 26.55 3.99
CA LYS A 165 25.15 26.93 5.29
C LYS A 165 26.58 26.42 5.47
N ILE A 166 26.82 25.14 5.19
CA ILE A 166 28.16 24.54 5.30
C ILE A 166 29.15 25.24 4.36
N SER A 167 28.73 25.57 3.12
CA SER A 167 29.57 26.28 2.15
C SER A 167 29.94 27.68 2.61
N ILE A 168 29.00 28.43 3.19
CA ILE A 168 29.25 29.77 3.75
C ILE A 168 30.23 29.68 4.93
N GLU A 169 30.09 28.69 5.80
CA GLU A 169 30.93 28.53 7.00
C GLU A 169 32.36 28.07 6.68
N ILE A 170 32.55 27.25 5.64
CA ILE A 170 33.88 26.90 5.14
C ILE A 170 34.58 28.13 4.55
N LYS A 171 33.84 28.96 3.79
CA LYS A 171 34.38 30.16 3.14
C LYS A 171 34.74 31.26 4.13
N SER A 172 34.00 31.40 5.23
CA SER A 172 34.32 32.35 6.29
C SER A 172 35.56 31.93 7.10
N LYS A 173 35.71 30.64 7.42
CA LYS A 173 36.93 30.11 8.06
C LYS A 173 38.17 30.29 7.20
N SER A 174 38.09 30.00 5.89
CA SER A 174 39.26 30.19 5.01
C SER A 174 39.66 31.65 4.81
N LEU A 175 38.75 32.61 5.00
CA LEU A 175 39.06 34.04 4.95
C LEU A 175 39.78 34.52 6.21
N LEU A 176 39.43 33.97 7.37
CA LEU A 176 40.09 34.28 8.66
C LEU A 176 41.54 33.75 8.70
N ASP A 177 41.82 32.62 8.04
CA ASP A 177 43.17 32.03 7.97
C ASP A 177 44.13 32.78 7.01
N ILE A 178 43.65 33.71 6.18
CA ILE A 178 44.48 34.53 5.27
C ILE A 178 44.91 35.86 5.91
N GLU A 179 44.25 36.29 6.99
CA GLU A 179 44.51 37.56 7.68
C GLU A 179 45.32 37.42 9.00
N SER A 180 45.82 36.23 9.35
CA SER A 180 46.81 35.99 10.44
C SER A 180 48.19 35.68 9.90
#